data_AF-A0A8C0RY43-F1
#
_entry.id   AF-A0A8C0RY43-F1
#
_cell.length_a   1.000
_cell.length_b   1.000
_cell.length_c   1.000
_cell.angle_alpha   90.00
_cell.angle_beta   90.00
_cell.angle_gamma   90.00
#
_symmetry.space_group_name_H-M   'P 1'
#
loop_
_entity.id
_entity.type
_entity.pdbx_description
1 polymer ?
#
loop_
_entity_poly.entity_id
_entity_poly.type
_entity_poly.pdbx_seq_one_letter_code
_entity_poly.pdbx_strand_id
1 'polypeptide(L)'
;MPVDFTGYWKMLANENFEEYLRALDVNVALRKIANLLKPDKEIVQDGDHMIIRTLSTFRNYIMDFQVGKEFEEDLTGIDDRKCMRIGSPPIPQ
;
A
#
# COMPACT_ATOMS: atom_id res chain seq x y z
N MET A 1 13.41 21.83 -4.03
CA MET A 1 12.38 21.20 -4.87
C MET A 1 11.52 20.35 -3.95
N PRO A 2 10.19 20.32 -4.12
CA PRO A 2 9.35 19.38 -3.37
C PRO A 2 9.74 17.94 -3.71
N VAL A 3 9.41 17.01 -2.81
CA VAL A 3 9.69 15.58 -2.99
C VAL A 3 8.82 15.03 -4.13
N ASP A 4 9.43 14.25 -5.01
CA ASP A 4 8.77 13.48 -6.07
C ASP A 4 9.02 11.98 -5.82
N PHE A 5 7.94 11.21 -5.68
CA PHE A 5 8.01 9.77 -5.38
C PHE A 5 8.01 8.88 -6.62
N THR A 6 7.93 9.47 -7.83
CA THR A 6 7.82 8.72 -9.08
C THR A 6 9.00 7.75 -9.25
N GLY A 7 8.68 6.48 -9.47
CA GLY A 7 9.72 5.46 -9.67
C GLY A 7 9.27 4.04 -9.32
N TYR A 8 10.23 3.13 -9.41
CA TYR A 8 10.08 1.73 -9.04
C TYR A 8 10.97 1.41 -7.83
N TRP A 9 10.35 0.89 -6.78
CA TRP A 9 10.94 0.72 -5.46
C TRP A 9 10.91 -0.76 -5.08
N LYS A 10 12.09 -1.35 -4.94
CA LYS A 10 12.22 -2.75 -4.52
C LYS A 10 12.22 -2.87 -3.00
N MET A 11 11.50 -3.87 -2.47
CA MET A 11 11.49 -4.10 -1.03
C MET A 11 12.89 -4.51 -0.53
N LEU A 12 13.37 -3.76 0.47
CA LEU A 12 14.61 -4.08 1.18
C LEU A 12 14.36 -4.84 2.48
N ALA A 13 13.43 -4.34 3.30
CA ALA A 13 13.05 -4.91 4.59
C ALA A 13 11.54 -4.76 4.82
N ASN A 14 10.98 -5.62 5.67
CA ASN A 14 9.58 -5.57 6.08
C ASN A 14 9.47 -6.08 7.52
N GLU A 15 9.43 -5.15 8.47
CA GLU A 15 9.48 -5.44 9.90
C GLU A 15 8.07 -5.43 10.51
N ASN A 16 7.81 -6.37 11.42
CA ASN A 16 6.54 -6.46 12.17
C ASN A 16 5.26 -6.66 11.32
N PHE A 17 5.40 -7.17 10.08
CA PHE A 17 4.28 -7.32 9.15
C PHE A 17 3.22 -8.34 9.59
N GLU A 18 3.63 -9.48 10.18
CA GLU A 18 2.69 -10.46 10.75
C GLU A 18 1.78 -9.82 11.80
N GLU A 19 2.35 -9.03 12.70
CA GLU A 19 1.61 -8.39 13.79
C GLU A 19 0.67 -7.32 13.28
N TYR A 20 1.09 -6.54 12.28
CA TYR A 20 0.23 -5.58 11.59
C TYR A 20 -0.98 -6.27 10.95
N LEU A 21 -0.76 -7.33 10.16
CA LEU A 21 -1.85 -8.07 9.53
C LEU A 21 -2.76 -8.76 10.56
N ARG A 22 -2.20 -9.22 11.68
CA ARG A 22 -2.96 -9.81 12.78
C ARG A 22 -3.89 -8.78 13.44
N ALA A 23 -3.42 -7.55 13.65
CA ALA A 23 -4.22 -6.47 14.21
C ALA A 23 -5.36 -6.02 13.27
N LEU A 24 -5.23 -6.28 11.96
CA LEU A 24 -6.29 -6.07 10.96
C LEU A 24 -7.26 -7.25 10.84
N ASP A 25 -7.14 -8.28 11.69
CA ASP A 25 -7.95 -9.50 11.64
C ASP A 25 -7.80 -10.31 10.32
N VAL A 26 -6.71 -10.12 9.58
CA VAL A 26 -6.41 -10.91 8.38
C VAL A 26 -6.23 -12.38 8.78
N ASN A 27 -6.88 -13.30 8.07
CA ASN A 27 -6.86 -14.70 8.46
C ASN A 27 -5.45 -15.33 8.40
N VAL A 28 -5.20 -16.34 9.25
CA VAL A 28 -3.89 -16.98 9.43
C VAL A 28 -3.27 -17.50 8.13
N ALA A 29 -4.07 -18.03 7.21
CA ALA A 29 -3.57 -18.57 5.95
C ALA A 29 -3.03 -17.46 5.05
N LEU A 30 -3.78 -16.35 4.90
CA LEU A 30 -3.32 -15.20 4.13
C LEU A 30 -2.09 -14.55 4.74
N ARG A 31 -2.01 -14.42 6.07
CA ARG A 31 -0.81 -13.84 6.71
C ARG A 31 0.44 -14.67 6.45
N LYS A 32 0.35 -16.01 6.54
CA LYS A 32 1.48 -16.90 6.20
C LYS A 32 1.98 -16.70 4.76
N ILE A 33 1.06 -16.56 3.81
CA ILE A 33 1.42 -16.28 2.41
C ILE A 33 2.07 -14.89 2.31
N ALA A 34 1.46 -13.87 2.92
CA ALA A 34 1.90 -12.49 2.82
C ALA A 34 3.32 -12.26 3.38
N ASN A 35 3.71 -12.94 4.47
CA ASN A 35 5.06 -12.84 5.03
C ASN A 35 6.16 -13.44 4.14
N LEU A 36 5.81 -14.29 3.16
CA LEU A 36 6.75 -14.83 2.19
C LEU A 36 6.94 -13.91 0.98
N LEU A 37 6.05 -12.93 0.81
CA LEU A 37 6.09 -12.00 -0.31
C LEU A 37 7.10 -10.89 -0.07
N LYS A 38 7.67 -10.39 -1.16
CA LYS A 38 8.49 -9.18 -1.20
C LYS A 38 7.87 -8.18 -2.16
N PRO A 39 6.78 -7.48 -1.76
CA PRO A 39 6.08 -6.61 -2.68
C PRO A 39 6.92 -5.38 -3.03
N ASP A 40 7.04 -5.12 -4.33
CA ASP A 40 7.65 -3.90 -4.86
C ASP A 40 6.59 -2.79 -4.97
N LYS A 41 7.02 -1.54 -5.14
CA LYS A 41 6.12 -0.41 -5.40
C LYS A 41 6.46 0.28 -6.70
N GLU A 42 5.45 0.52 -7.52
CA GLU A 42 5.51 1.45 -8.65
C GLU A 42 4.66 2.67 -8.30
N ILE A 43 5.28 3.85 -8.34
CA ILE A 43 4.62 5.11 -7.96
C ILE A 43 4.69 6.06 -9.16
N VAL A 44 3.56 6.69 -9.46
CA VAL A 44 3.45 7.80 -10.41
C VAL A 44 2.83 8.99 -9.68
N GLN A 45 3.50 10.13 -9.73
CA GLN A 45 3.02 11.38 -9.14
C GLN A 45 2.88 12.44 -10.24
N ASP A 46 1.65 12.92 -10.45
CA ASP A 46 1.35 14.04 -11.35
C ASP A 46 0.78 15.20 -10.53
N GLY A 47 1.68 16.07 -10.06
CA GLY A 47 1.35 17.10 -9.09
C GLY A 47 0.81 16.49 -7.78
N ASP A 48 -0.49 16.71 -7.55
CA ASP A 48 -1.22 16.21 -6.37
C ASP A 48 -1.98 14.90 -6.66
N HIS A 49 -1.97 14.39 -7.89
CA HIS A 49 -2.52 13.09 -8.23
C HIS A 49 -1.47 12.00 -8.03
N MET A 50 -1.81 10.96 -7.28
CA MET A 50 -0.89 9.86 -6.94
C MET A 50 -1.49 8.51 -7.29
N ILE A 51 -0.69 7.70 -7.99
CA ILE A 51 -0.96 6.29 -8.23
C ILE A 51 0.14 5.48 -7.55
N ILE A 52 -0.23 4.64 -6.58
CA ILE A 52 0.69 3.75 -5.86
C ILE A 52 0.25 2.31 -6.11
N ARG A 53 1.09 1.56 -6.82
CA ARG A 53 0.88 0.14 -7.11
C ARG A 53 1.79 -0.66 -6.20
N THR A 54 1.20 -1.40 -5.26
CA THR A 54 1.92 -2.40 -4.47
C THR A 54 1.81 -3.74 -5.20
N LEU A 55 2.94 -4.24 -5.70
CA LEU A 55 3.02 -5.35 -6.63
C LEU A 55 3.60 -6.59 -5.95
N SER A 56 2.91 -7.71 -6.00
CA SER A 56 3.43 -8.99 -5.50
C SER A 56 3.08 -10.14 -6.44
N THR A 57 3.73 -11.29 -6.27
CA THR A 57 3.42 -12.50 -7.05
C THR A 57 2.06 -13.10 -6.73
N PHE A 58 1.43 -12.71 -5.62
CA PHE A 58 0.15 -13.26 -5.17
C PHE A 58 -1.02 -12.32 -5.47
N ARG A 59 -0.93 -11.07 -5.04
CA ARG A 59 -1.98 -10.05 -5.23
C ARG A 59 -1.37 -8.67 -5.34
N ASN A 60 -1.91 -7.86 -6.24
CA ASN A 60 -1.57 -6.46 -6.36
C ASN A 60 -2.62 -5.61 -5.66
N TYR A 61 -2.19 -4.49 -5.09
CA TYR A 61 -3.05 -3.49 -4.48
C TYR A 61 -2.73 -2.13 -5.09
N ILE A 62 -3.75 -1.43 -5.58
CA ILE A 62 -3.60 -0.17 -6.32
C ILE A 62 -4.35 0.91 -5.56
N MET A 63 -3.63 1.97 -5.21
CA MET A 63 -4.21 3.22 -4.72
C MET A 63 -4.11 4.26 -5.83
N ASP A 64 -5.21 4.97 -6.09
CA ASP A 64 -5.30 6.07 -7.05
C ASP A 64 -6.11 7.17 -6.38
N PHE A 65 -5.45 8.28 -6.03
CA PHE A 65 -6.06 9.31 -5.19
C PHE A 65 -5.49 10.70 -5.44
N GLN A 66 -6.23 11.72 -4.99
CA GLN A 66 -5.74 13.09 -4.93
C GLN A 66 -5.29 13.43 -3.51
N VAL A 67 -4.09 14.00 -3.36
CA VAL A 67 -3.58 14.49 -2.08
C VAL A 67 -4.54 15.54 -1.49
N GLY A 68 -4.80 15.42 -0.18
CA GLY A 68 -5.68 16.31 0.57
C GLY A 68 -7.18 16.10 0.35
N LYS A 69 -7.58 15.17 -0.54
CA LYS A 69 -9.00 14.83 -0.75
C LYS A 69 -9.34 13.51 -0.08
N GLU A 70 -10.52 13.47 0.53
CA GLU A 70 -11.08 12.25 1.09
C GLU A 70 -11.62 11.34 -0.04
N PHE A 71 -11.41 10.04 0.10
CA PHE A 71 -11.94 9.02 -0.79
C PHE A 71 -12.27 7.75 -0.02
N GLU A 72 -13.18 6.93 -0.58
CA GLU A 72 -13.45 5.58 -0.08
C GLU A 72 -12.37 4.64 -0.61
N GLU A 73 -11.51 4.15 0.28
CA GLU A 73 -10.49 3.14 0.00
C GLU A 73 -11.10 1.75 0.17
N ASP A 74 -11.15 0.98 -0.92
CA ASP A 74 -11.53 -0.43 -0.91
C ASP A 74 -10.30 -1.30 -0.60
N LEU A 75 -10.32 -1.99 0.53
CA LEU A 75 -9.24 -2.87 1.01
C LEU A 75 -9.54 -4.36 0.72
N THR A 76 -10.42 -4.64 -0.23
CA THR A 76 -10.70 -6.00 -0.71
C THR A 76 -9.39 -6.72 -1.08
N GLY A 77 -9.14 -7.85 -0.42
CA GLY A 77 -7.92 -8.62 -0.58
C GLY A 77 -6.80 -8.36 0.39
N ILE A 78 -6.96 -7.37 1.27
CA ILE A 78 -6.12 -7.18 2.45
C ILE A 78 -6.91 -7.68 3.66
N ASP A 79 -7.87 -6.89 4.12
CA ASP A 79 -8.76 -7.18 5.26
C ASP A 79 -10.25 -7.11 4.92
N ASP A 80 -10.58 -6.88 3.63
CA ASP A 80 -11.93 -6.83 3.07
C ASP A 80 -12.83 -5.73 3.68
N ARG A 81 -12.22 -4.66 4.21
CA ARG A 81 -12.91 -3.48 4.73
C ARG A 81 -12.95 -2.35 3.70
N LYS A 82 -13.76 -1.34 4.02
CA LYS A 82 -13.78 -0.04 3.33
C LYS A 82 -13.45 1.05 4.34
N CYS A 83 -12.56 1.97 3.98
CA CYS A 83 -12.15 3.06 4.84
C CYS A 83 -12.33 4.40 4.14
N MET A 84 -12.80 5.40 4.88
CA MET A 84 -12.70 6.79 4.43
C MET A 84 -11.30 7.30 4.77
N ARG A 85 -10.52 7.66 3.74
CA ARG A 85 -9.12 8.08 3.88
C ARG A 85 -8.92 9.43 3.22
N ILE A 86 -8.13 10.30 3.87
CA ILE A 86 -7.56 11.50 3.23
C ILE A 86 -6.29 11.10 2.48
N GLY A 87 -6.24 11.39 1.18
CA GLY A 87 -5.07 11.18 0.34
C GLY A 87 -3.84 11.87 0.92
N SER A 88 -2.79 11.11 1.22
CA SER A 88 -1.53 11.61 1.78
C SER A 88 -0.35 10.99 1.05
N PRO A 89 0.73 11.75 0.82
CA PRO A 89 1.93 11.22 0.20
C PRO A 89 2.62 10.19 1.11
N PRO A 90 3.42 9.26 0.55
CA PRO A 90 4.27 8.38 1.31
C PRO A 90 5.19 9.15 2.26
N ILE A 91 5.49 8.57 3.41
CA ILE A 91 6.51 9.09 4.33
C ILE A 91 7.88 8.62 3.80
N PRO A 92 8.85 9.53 3.58
CA PRO A 92 10.22 9.13 3.26
C PRO A 92 10.79 8.30 4.43
N GLN A 93 11.35 7.13 4.13
CA GLN A 93 12.14 6.35 5.11
C GLN A 93 13.59 6.82 5.12
#